data_AF-B9SB82-F1
#
_entry.id   AF-B9SB82-F1
#
_cell.length_a   1.000
_cell.length_b   1.000
_cell.length_c   1.000
_cell.angle_alpha   90.00
_cell.angle_beta   90.00
_cell.angle_gamma   90.00
#
_symmetry.space_group_name_H-M   'P 1'
#
loop_
_entity.id
_entity.type
_entity.pdbx_description
1 polymer ?
#
loop_
_entity_poly.entity_id
_entity_poly.type
_entity_poly.pdbx_seq_one_letter_code
_entity_poly.pdbx_strand_id
1 'polypeptide(L)' 'MEFHDLLCIFAFFCLLLEGSNASLPAEEYWHSRLPNTPMPQELQNLLQPS' A
#
# COMPACT_ATOMS: atom_id res chain seq x y z
N MET A 1 -22.83 24.97 -2.61
CA MET A 1 -21.71 24.61 -1.71
C MET A 1 -21.73 23.09 -1.62
N GLU A 2 -21.33 22.40 -2.69
CA GLU A 2 -21.53 20.94 -2.81
C GLU A 2 -20.25 20.28 -3.35
N PHE A 3 -19.61 20.93 -4.33
CA PHE A 3 -18.36 20.46 -4.93
C PHE A 3 -17.14 20.61 -4.00
N HIS A 4 -17.14 21.65 -3.16
CA HIS A 4 -16.06 21.91 -2.21
C HIS A 4 -16.03 20.85 -1.10
N ASP A 5 -17.20 20.45 -0.59
CA ASP A 5 -17.34 19.41 0.42
C ASP A 5 -16.91 18.04 -0.12
N LEU A 6 -17.27 17.71 -1.37
CA LEU A 6 -16.78 16.51 -2.05
C LEU A 6 -15.26 16.50 -2.23
N LEU A 7 -14.67 17.64 -2.60
CA LEU A 7 -13.21 17.80 -2.71
C LEU A 7 -12.52 17.61 -1.35
N CYS A 8 -13.09 18.16 -0.27
CA CYS A 8 -12.57 17.96 1.08
C CYS A 8 -12.62 16.49 1.50
N ILE A 9 -13.74 15.81 1.29
CA ILE A 9 -13.89 14.37 1.59
C ILE A 9 -12.89 13.55 0.79
N PHE A 10 -12.72 13.85 -0.50
CA PHE A 10 -11.73 13.16 -1.35
C PHE A 10 -10.30 13.39 -0.87
N ALA A 11 -9.94 14.63 -0.52
CA ALA A 11 -8.62 14.95 0.01
C ALA A 11 -8.34 14.22 1.34
N PHE A 12 -9.30 14.20 2.26
CA PHE A 12 -9.19 13.43 3.51
C PHE A 12 -9.04 11.93 3.25
N PHE A 13 -9.76 11.39 2.27
CA PHE A 13 -9.64 9.99 1.86
C PHE A 13 -8.25 9.68 1.28
N CYS A 14 -7.69 10.55 0.45
CA CYS A 14 -6.32 10.41 -0.07
C CYS A 14 -5.28 10.45 1.05
N LEU A 15 -5.41 11.37 2.02
CA LEU A 15 -4.50 11.44 3.17
C LEU A 15 -4.60 10.21 4.09
N LEU A 16 -5.82 9.70 4.31
CA LEU A 16 -6.05 8.44 5.01
C LEU A 16 -5.43 7.25 4.27
N LEU A 17 -5.51 7.22 2.94
CA LEU A 17 -4.85 6.25 2.09
C LEU A 17 -3.34 6.38 2.09
N GLU A 18 -2.80 7.58 2.28
CA GLU A 18 -1.35 7.80 2.36
C GLU A 18 -0.80 7.30 3.70
N GLY A 19 -1.55 7.49 4.79
CA GLY A 19 -1.28 6.85 6.09
C GLY A 19 -1.59 5.35 6.12
N SER A 20 -2.49 4.90 5.25
CA SER A 20 -2.84 3.50 4.98
C SER A 20 -2.22 3.02 3.67
N ASN A 21 -1.08 3.59 3.27
CA ASN A 21 -0.23 2.91 2.30
C ASN A 21 -0.03 1.52 2.89
N ALA A 22 -0.31 0.50 2.09
CA ALA A 22 -0.23 -0.91 2.43
C ALA A 22 1.23 -1.30 2.73
N SER A 23 1.76 -0.70 3.80
CA SER A 23 3.13 -0.73 4.27
C SER A 23 3.29 -1.83 5.31
N LEU A 24 2.63 -2.97 5.09
CA LEU A 24 3.35 -4.18 5.43
C LEU A 24 4.46 -4.23 4.38
N PRO A 25 5.74 -4.28 4.78
CA PRO A 25 6.81 -4.67 3.88
C PRO A 25 6.28 -5.82 3.04
N ALA A 26 6.40 -5.75 1.71
CA ALA A 26 5.78 -6.75 0.85
C ALA A 26 6.21 -8.19 1.22
N GLU A 27 7.38 -8.32 1.85
CA GLU A 27 7.87 -9.53 2.52
C GLU A 27 6.98 -9.98 3.70
N GLU A 28 6.57 -9.07 4.59
CA GLU A 28 5.66 -9.35 5.70
C GLU A 28 4.25 -9.71 5.20
N TYR A 29 3.76 -9.03 4.16
CA TYR A 29 2.52 -9.42 3.48
C TYR A 29 2.63 -10.81 2.85
N TRP A 30 3.75 -11.10 2.18
CA TRP A 30 4.01 -12.38 1.54
C TRP A 30 4.05 -13.51 2.56
N HIS A 31 4.80 -13.35 3.66
CA HIS A 31 4.86 -14.32 4.75
C HIS A 31 3.50 -14.52 5.44
N SER A 32 2.70 -13.46 5.56
CA SER A 32 1.34 -13.54 6.12
C SER A 32 0.37 -14.33 5.24
N ARG A 33 0.41 -14.12 3.92
CA ARG A 33 -0.55 -14.72 2.97
C ARG A 33 -0.09 -16.04 2.40
N LEU A 34 1.21 -16.24 2.27
CA LEU A 34 1.87 -17.38 1.63
C LEU A 34 3.03 -17.90 2.51
N PRO A 35 2.76 -18.34 3.76
CA PRO A 35 3.80 -18.67 4.73
C PRO A 35 4.75 -19.80 4.31
N ASN A 36 4.29 -20.70 3.44
CA ASN A 36 5.07 -21.84 2.95
C ASN A 36 5.70 -21.60 1.57
N THR A 37 5.51 -20.41 0.99
CA THR A 37 6.04 -20.09 -0.34
C THR A 37 7.16 -19.07 -0.19
N PRO A 38 8.39 -19.39 -0.63
CA PRO A 38 9.46 -18.40 -0.63
C PRO A 38 9.13 -17.25 -1.59
N MET A 39 9.48 -16.02 -1.23
CA MET A 39 9.24 -14.85 -2.08
C MET A 39 10.15 -14.89 -3.32
N PRO A 40 9.60 -14.76 -4.55
CA PRO A 40 10.41 -14.74 -5.76
C PRO A 40 11.46 -13.61 -5.75
N GLN A 41 12.67 -13.90 -6.23
CA GLN A 41 13.75 -12.91 -6.32
C GLN A 41 13.36 -11.73 -7.22
N GLU A 42 12.64 -11.99 -8.31
CA GLU A 42 12.12 -10.94 -9.20
C GLU A 42 11.21 -9.96 -8.45
N LEU A 43 10.35 -10.47 -7.55
CA LEU A 43 9.49 -9.63 -6.74
C LEU A 43 10.31 -8.83 -5.73
N GLN A 44 11.31 -9.43 -5.09
CA GLN A 44 12.25 -8.72 -4.21
C GLN A 44 12.95 -7.57 -4.94
N ASN A 45 13.46 -7.82 -6.15
CA ASN A 45 14.17 -6.82 -6.95
C ASN A 45 13.26 -5.65 -7.34
N LEU A 46 11.97 -5.90 -7.62
CA LEU A 46 10.98 -4.87 -7.91
C LEU A 46 10.61 -4.01 -6.69
N LEU A 47 10.77 -4.55 -5.49
CA LEU A 47 10.47 -3.87 -4.23
C LEU A 47 11.66 -3.07 -3.69
N GLN A 48 12.86 -3.29 -4.22
CA GLN A 48 14.02 -2.49 -3.85
C GLN A 48 13.91 -1.10 -4.50
N PRO A 49 14.04 -0.01 -3.74
CA PRO A 49 14.12 1.31 -4.32
C PRO A 49 15.37 1.42 -5.19
N SER A 50 15.21 2.02 -6.38
CA SER A 50 16.28 2.30 -7.35
C SER A 50 17.34 3.25 -6.79
#